data_AF-A0A8V5GX57-F1
#
_entry.id   AF-A0A8V5GX57-F1
#
_cell.length_a   1.000
_cell.length_b   1.000
_cell.length_c   1.000
_cell.angle_alpha   90.00
_cell.angle_beta   90.00
_cell.angle_gamma   90.00
#
_symmetry.space_group_name_H-M   'P 1'
#
loop_
_entity.id
_entity.type
_entity.pdbx_description
1 polymer ?
#
loop_
_entity_poly.entity_id
_entity_poly.type
_entity_poly.pdbx_seq_one_letter_code
_entity_poly.pdbx_strand_id
1 'polypeptide(L)'
;MEELQAYNRRLLHNILPKDVAAHFLARERRNDELYYQSCECVAVMFASISNFSEFYVELEANNEGVECLRLLNEIIADFDEVEQRYRQLEKIKTIGSTYMAASGLNAATYDREGRSHIAALADYAMQLMEQMKYINEHSFNNFQMKIGLNMGPVVAGVIGARKPQYDIWGNTVNVSSRMDSTGVPDRIQVTTDLYQVLAAKGYVLECRGLVKVKGKGEMTTYFLNAGPGVPPAGGGAQGKQHRDPPDPPAPGLPLGGGGAPPFKCKKNHEVTFIFFPFFFSFFLNFLGLGGAPVPPSLPPPPQHRPEVLCPMCVQINYI
;
A
#
# COMPACT_ATOMS: atom_id res chain seq x y z
N MET A 1 -32.50 -10.07 17.31
CA MET A 1 -32.07 -10.84 16.12
C MET A 1 -31.56 -9.92 15.01
N GLU A 2 -32.25 -8.81 14.70
CA GLU A 2 -31.82 -7.88 13.64
C GLU A 2 -30.49 -7.16 13.95
N GLU A 3 -30.27 -6.73 15.18
CA GLU A 3 -29.01 -6.09 15.60
C GLU A 3 -27.79 -7.01 15.43
N LEU A 4 -27.93 -8.29 15.82
CA LEU A 4 -26.88 -9.30 15.65
C LEU A 4 -26.59 -9.56 14.17
N GLN A 5 -27.63 -9.60 13.33
CA GLN A 5 -27.44 -9.75 11.88
C GLN A 5 -26.78 -8.52 11.25
N ALA A 6 -27.13 -7.31 11.69
CA ALA A 6 -26.49 -6.08 11.23
C ALA A 6 -25.02 -6.02 11.65
N TYR A 7 -24.71 -6.41 12.88
CA TYR A 7 -23.34 -6.51 13.40
C TYR A 7 -22.52 -7.53 12.60
N ASN A 8 -23.05 -8.74 12.37
CA ASN A 8 -22.36 -9.77 11.58
C ASN A 8 -22.11 -9.33 10.13
N ARG A 9 -23.07 -8.63 9.50
CA ARG A 9 -22.87 -8.05 8.17
C ARG A 9 -21.77 -7.01 8.16
N ARG A 10 -21.71 -6.14 9.17
CA ARG A 10 -20.65 -5.13 9.30
C ARG A 10 -19.27 -5.78 9.43
N LEU A 11 -19.13 -6.79 10.28
CA LEU A 11 -17.88 -7.54 10.40
C LEU A 11 -17.47 -8.23 9.09
N LEU A 12 -18.43 -8.82 8.38
CA LEU A 12 -18.15 -9.42 7.08
C LEU A 12 -17.65 -8.39 6.07
N HIS A 13 -18.26 -7.20 6.04
CA HIS A 13 -17.84 -6.11 5.16
C HIS A 13 -16.49 -5.48 5.54
N ASN A 14 -15.99 -5.71 6.75
CA ASN A 14 -14.62 -5.35 7.13
C ASN A 14 -13.57 -6.35 6.58
N ILE A 15 -14.00 -7.55 6.19
CA ILE A 15 -13.12 -8.64 5.71
C ILE A 15 -13.19 -8.76 4.18
N LEU A 16 -14.38 -8.63 3.61
CA LEU A 16 -14.64 -8.77 2.19
C LEU A 16 -15.37 -7.54 1.65
N PRO A 17 -15.05 -7.08 0.42
CA PRO A 17 -15.82 -6.03 -0.26
C PRO A 17 -17.30 -6.39 -0.32
N LYS A 18 -18.18 -5.38 -0.32
CA LYS A 18 -19.64 -5.58 -0.21
C LYS A 18 -20.20 -6.54 -1.26
N ASP A 19 -19.80 -6.36 -2.52
CA ASP A 19 -20.26 -7.16 -3.64
C ASP A 19 -19.74 -8.61 -3.55
N VAL A 20 -18.51 -8.78 -3.07
CA VAL A 20 -17.89 -10.09 -2.82
C VAL A 20 -18.57 -10.80 -1.64
N ALA A 21 -18.85 -10.08 -0.55
CA ALA A 21 -19.57 -10.61 0.61
C ALA A 21 -20.98 -11.08 0.22
N ALA A 22 -21.71 -10.30 -0.59
CA ALA A 22 -23.02 -10.69 -1.11
C ALA A 22 -22.95 -11.98 -1.93
N HIS A 23 -21.90 -12.13 -2.73
CA HIS A 23 -21.62 -13.34 -3.49
C HIS A 23 -21.40 -14.58 -2.59
N PHE A 24 -20.82 -14.45 -1.39
CA PHE A 24 -20.68 -15.57 -0.43
C PHE A 24 -21.91 -15.82 0.45
N LEU A 25 -22.77 -14.81 0.64
CA LEU A 25 -24.02 -14.96 1.41
C LEU A 25 -25.17 -15.55 0.59
N ALA A 26 -25.07 -15.57 -0.74
CA ALA A 26 -26.09 -16.15 -1.62
C ALA A 26 -26.19 -17.67 -1.38
N ARG A 27 -27.43 -18.15 -1.16
CA ARG A 27 -27.76 -19.45 -0.56
C ARG A 27 -27.55 -20.68 -1.48
N GLU A 28 -27.06 -20.48 -2.70
CA GLU A 28 -26.92 -21.50 -3.74
C GLU A 28 -25.46 -21.70 -4.15
N ARG A 29 -24.63 -22.19 -3.23
CA ARG A 29 -23.23 -22.52 -3.52
C ARG A 29 -22.88 -23.93 -3.12
N ARG A 30 -22.20 -24.62 -4.05
CA ARG A 30 -21.21 -25.65 -3.70
C ARG A 30 -20.00 -24.89 -3.14
N ASN A 31 -19.56 -25.23 -1.93
CA ASN A 31 -18.46 -24.54 -1.22
C ASN A 31 -17.09 -24.61 -1.94
N ASP A 32 -17.00 -25.22 -3.12
CA ASP A 32 -15.76 -25.60 -3.78
C ASP A 32 -15.37 -24.67 -4.96
N GLU A 33 -16.20 -23.68 -5.30
CA GLU A 33 -15.93 -22.80 -6.44
C GLU A 33 -15.17 -21.53 -6.01
N LEU A 34 -13.95 -21.37 -6.55
CA LEU A 34 -13.09 -20.20 -6.33
C LEU A 34 -13.78 -18.94 -6.85
N TYR A 35 -13.91 -17.92 -6.00
CA TYR A 35 -14.33 -16.59 -6.47
C TYR A 35 -13.15 -15.87 -7.12
N TYR A 36 -13.33 -15.45 -8.37
CA TYR A 36 -12.42 -14.57 -9.07
C TYR A 36 -13.17 -13.63 -10.03
N GLN A 37 -12.54 -12.49 -10.34
CA GLN A 37 -13.02 -11.50 -11.29
C GLN A 37 -11.82 -10.93 -12.06
N SER A 38 -11.91 -10.92 -13.39
CA SER A 38 -10.92 -10.25 -14.25
C SER A 38 -11.30 -8.79 -14.44
N CYS A 39 -10.38 -7.88 -14.13
CA CYS A 39 -10.56 -6.43 -14.27
C CYS A 39 -9.53 -5.89 -15.26
N GLU A 40 -9.97 -5.26 -16.35
CA GLU A 40 -9.10 -4.88 -17.47
C GLU A 40 -8.23 -3.64 -17.19
N CYS A 41 -8.74 -2.70 -16.41
CA CYS A 41 -8.08 -1.43 -16.13
C CYS A 41 -8.28 -1.07 -14.67
N VAL A 42 -7.29 -1.41 -13.85
CA VAL A 42 -7.24 -1.11 -12.42
C VAL A 42 -6.01 -0.27 -12.17
N ALA A 43 -6.15 0.83 -11.41
CA ALA A 43 -5.01 1.56 -10.88
C ALA A 43 -4.68 1.03 -9.49
N VAL A 44 -3.40 0.75 -9.23
CA VAL A 44 -2.92 0.12 -7.99
C VAL A 44 -1.89 1.03 -7.35
N MET A 45 -2.02 1.24 -6.04
CA MET A 45 -1.13 2.04 -5.21
C MET A 45 -0.46 1.18 -4.14
N PHE A 46 0.84 1.41 -3.96
CA PHE A 46 1.60 1.04 -2.78
C PHE A 46 2.13 2.31 -2.14
N ALA A 47 1.84 2.53 -0.86
CA ALA A 47 2.34 3.68 -0.09
C ALA A 47 3.10 3.17 1.13
N SER A 48 4.42 3.32 1.14
CA SER A 48 5.30 2.80 2.19
C SER A 48 5.92 3.90 3.03
N ILE A 49 5.84 3.74 4.36
CA ILE A 49 6.59 4.57 5.31
C ILE A 49 8.03 4.05 5.36
N SER A 50 8.96 4.81 4.78
CA SER A 50 10.32 4.37 4.45
C SER A 50 11.18 4.12 5.68
N ASN A 51 11.13 5.03 6.65
CA ASN A 51 11.94 5.00 7.88
C ASN A 51 11.21 4.39 9.08
N PHE A 52 10.07 3.71 8.88
CA PHE A 52 9.35 3.08 9.99
C PHE A 52 10.16 1.94 10.64
N SER A 53 10.98 1.22 9.86
CA SER A 53 11.83 0.16 10.40
C SER A 53 12.92 0.68 11.35
N GLU A 54 13.43 1.90 11.11
CA GLU A 54 14.40 2.57 11.99
C GLU A 54 13.73 3.10 13.25
N PHE A 55 12.46 3.51 13.14
CA PHE A 55 11.64 3.91 14.27
C PHE A 55 11.23 2.71 15.15
N TYR A 56 11.09 1.53 14.55
CA TYR A 56 10.71 0.32 15.28
C TYR A 56 11.88 -0.15 16.16
N VAL A 57 11.77 0.12 17.46
CA VAL A 57 12.75 -0.27 18.46
C VAL A 57 12.06 -1.06 19.57
N GLU A 58 12.48 -2.31 19.74
CA GLU A 58 12.05 -3.20 20.82
C GLU A 58 12.87 -2.90 22.09
N LEU A 59 12.34 -2.00 22.92
CA LEU A 59 12.91 -1.70 24.24
C LEU A 59 11.81 -1.81 25.30
N GLU A 60 12.20 -2.14 26.54
CA GLU A 60 11.28 -2.13 27.69
C GLU A 60 10.57 -0.77 27.84
N ALA A 61 11.31 0.33 27.57
CA ALA A 61 10.78 1.69 27.59
C ALA A 61 9.69 1.97 26.53
N ASN A 62 9.62 1.15 25.48
CA ASN A 62 8.64 1.24 24.39
C ASN A 62 7.59 0.11 24.46
N ASN A 63 7.42 -0.48 25.65
CA ASN A 63 6.54 -1.62 25.89
C ASN A 63 6.76 -2.74 24.85
N GLU A 64 8.03 -3.09 24.60
CA GLU A 64 8.45 -4.12 23.66
C GLU A 64 7.96 -3.89 22.21
N GLY A 65 7.88 -2.62 21.78
CA GLY A 65 7.49 -2.23 20.42
C GLY A 65 5.98 -2.10 20.19
N VAL A 66 5.16 -2.31 21.23
CA VAL A 66 3.70 -2.16 21.15
C VAL A 66 3.29 -0.74 20.82
N GLU A 67 3.97 0.29 21.33
CA GLU A 67 3.60 1.68 20.99
C GLU A 67 3.90 2.01 19.53
N CYS A 68 4.93 1.43 18.92
CA CYS A 68 5.18 1.57 17.48
C CYS A 68 4.01 1.00 16.66
N LEU A 69 3.46 -0.14 17.08
CA LEU A 69 2.29 -0.73 16.42
C LEU A 69 1.03 0.12 16.61
N ARG A 70 0.83 0.74 17.77
CA ARG A 70 -0.27 1.69 17.99
C ARG A 70 -0.17 2.89 17.07
N LEU A 71 1.01 3.48 16.96
CA LEU A 71 1.25 4.62 16.08
C LEU A 71 1.03 4.23 14.61
N LEU A 72 1.52 3.07 14.18
CA LEU A 72 1.24 2.56 12.84
C LEU A 72 -0.27 2.40 12.62
N ASN A 73 -0.99 1.83 13.57
CA ASN A 73 -2.44 1.69 13.47
C ASN A 73 -3.15 3.05 13.37
N GLU A 74 -2.72 4.06 14.11
CA GLU A 74 -3.26 5.42 14.01
C GLU A 74 -3.03 6.01 12.62
N ILE A 75 -1.81 5.91 12.08
CA ILE A 75 -1.50 6.37 10.71
C ILE A 75 -2.40 5.67 9.68
N ILE A 76 -2.56 4.35 9.80
CA ILE A 76 -3.39 3.57 8.88
C ILE A 76 -4.88 3.92 9.04
N ALA A 77 -5.34 4.20 10.26
CA ALA A 77 -6.70 4.64 10.51
C ALA A 77 -6.98 6.02 9.89
N ASP A 78 -6.05 6.96 9.98
CA ASP A 78 -6.13 8.26 9.30
C ASP A 78 -6.22 8.08 7.77
N PHE A 79 -5.44 7.15 7.21
CA PHE A 79 -5.48 6.84 5.77
C PHE A 79 -6.83 6.23 5.36
N ASP A 80 -7.41 5.38 6.20
CA ASP A 80 -8.74 4.80 5.99
C ASP A 80 -9.86 5.85 6.07
N GLU A 81 -9.72 6.87 6.94
CA GLU A 81 -10.68 7.99 7.00
C GLU A 81 -10.64 8.83 5.72
N VAL A 82 -9.46 9.07 5.17
CA VAL A 82 -9.31 9.76 3.89
C VAL A 82 -9.88 8.92 2.74
N GLU A 83 -9.65 7.61 2.74
CA GLU A 83 -10.13 6.68 1.70
C GLU A 83 -11.65 6.70 1.55
N GLN A 84 -12.39 6.78 2.67
CA GLN A 84 -13.86 6.83 2.68
C GLN A 84 -14.44 8.00 1.87
N ARG A 85 -13.67 9.05 1.61
CA ARG A 85 -14.07 10.19 0.77
C ARG A 85 -14.10 9.83 -0.72
N TYR A 86 -13.49 8.71 -1.11
CA TYR A 86 -13.34 8.27 -2.49
C TYR A 86 -14.04 6.94 -2.74
N ARG A 87 -15.31 6.99 -3.13
CA ARG A 87 -16.16 5.80 -3.42
C ARG A 87 -15.61 4.79 -4.45
N GLN A 88 -14.60 5.17 -5.22
CA GLN A 88 -13.99 4.37 -6.30
C GLN A 88 -12.78 3.57 -5.84
N LEU A 89 -12.30 3.86 -4.63
CA LEU A 89 -11.14 3.22 -4.04
C LEU A 89 -11.56 2.02 -3.22
N GLU A 90 -10.62 1.10 -3.10
CA GLU A 90 -10.76 -0.07 -2.27
C GLU A 90 -9.39 -0.33 -1.62
N LYS A 91 -9.35 -0.26 -0.30
CA LYS A 91 -8.22 -0.78 0.47
C LYS A 91 -8.11 -2.28 0.25
N ILE A 92 -6.94 -2.73 -0.19
CA ILE A 92 -6.68 -4.17 -0.36
C ILE A 92 -6.16 -4.76 0.94
N LYS A 93 -5.07 -4.20 1.47
CA LYS A 93 -4.44 -4.65 2.71
C LYS A 93 -3.32 -3.71 3.17
N THR A 94 -2.87 -3.94 4.39
CA THR A 94 -1.62 -3.38 4.93
C THR A 94 -0.56 -4.50 4.98
N ILE A 95 0.66 -4.20 4.53
CA ILE A 95 1.80 -5.13 4.49
C ILE A 95 2.97 -4.47 5.22
N GLY A 96 3.19 -4.82 6.49
CA GLY A 96 4.16 -4.10 7.33
C GLY A 96 3.76 -2.62 7.43
N SER A 97 4.68 -1.70 7.09
CA SER A 97 4.44 -0.26 7.02
C SER A 97 3.92 0.22 5.65
N THR A 98 3.41 -0.68 4.81
CA THR A 98 2.95 -0.39 3.45
C THR A 98 1.43 -0.50 3.34
N TYR A 99 0.78 0.56 2.88
CA TYR A 99 -0.63 0.61 2.56
C TYR A 99 -0.86 0.27 1.09
N MET A 100 -1.73 -0.71 0.81
CA MET A 100 -2.09 -1.11 -0.56
C MET A 100 -3.56 -0.79 -0.84
N ALA A 101 -3.79 -0.01 -1.88
CA ALA A 101 -5.14 0.33 -2.36
C ALA A 101 -5.22 0.20 -3.88
N ALA A 102 -6.43 0.05 -4.39
CA ALA A 102 -6.68 0.03 -5.82
C ALA A 102 -7.98 0.75 -6.18
N SER A 103 -8.13 1.08 -7.46
CA SER A 103 -9.34 1.66 -8.01
C SER A 103 -9.72 0.99 -9.33
N GLY A 104 -11.01 0.97 -9.62
CA GLY A 104 -11.55 0.29 -10.81
C GLY A 104 -11.82 -1.22 -10.61
N LEU A 105 -11.89 -1.69 -9.37
CA LEU A 105 -12.30 -3.05 -9.02
C LEU A 105 -13.82 -3.20 -8.98
N ASN A 106 -14.52 -2.16 -8.53
CA ASN A 106 -15.97 -2.17 -8.40
C ASN A 106 -16.65 -1.75 -9.72
N ALA A 107 -17.47 -2.63 -10.29
CA ALA A 107 -18.19 -2.38 -11.54
C ALA A 107 -19.18 -1.20 -11.45
N ALA A 108 -19.76 -0.94 -10.27
CA ALA A 108 -20.73 0.15 -10.06
C ALA A 108 -20.08 1.54 -10.11
N THR A 109 -18.78 1.63 -9.82
CA THR A 109 -18.02 2.90 -9.82
C THR A 109 -16.97 2.95 -10.93
N TYR A 110 -16.91 1.91 -11.77
CA TYR A 110 -15.99 1.82 -12.89
C TYR A 110 -16.43 2.67 -14.08
N ASP A 111 -15.71 3.77 -14.28
CA ASP A 111 -15.84 4.63 -15.44
C ASP A 111 -14.83 4.22 -16.52
N ARG A 112 -15.31 3.50 -17.56
CA ARG A 112 -14.50 2.98 -18.66
C ARG A 112 -13.92 4.09 -19.55
N GLU A 113 -14.74 5.08 -19.87
CA GLU A 113 -14.39 6.12 -20.84
C GLU A 113 -13.60 7.25 -20.18
N GLY A 114 -14.14 7.81 -19.10
CA GLY A 114 -13.54 8.92 -18.39
C GLY A 114 -12.38 8.50 -17.48
N ARG A 115 -12.27 7.21 -17.11
CA ARG A 115 -11.24 6.70 -16.18
C ARG A 115 -11.11 7.55 -14.91
N SER A 116 -12.24 8.04 -14.39
CA SER A 116 -12.27 8.88 -13.18
C SER A 116 -11.72 8.18 -11.94
N HIS A 117 -11.75 6.85 -11.88
CA HIS A 117 -11.13 6.05 -10.82
C HIS A 117 -9.61 6.22 -10.74
N ILE A 118 -8.94 6.50 -11.87
CA ILE A 118 -7.49 6.75 -11.92
C ILE A 118 -7.16 8.10 -11.28
N ALA A 119 -7.94 9.14 -11.60
CA ALA A 119 -7.81 10.46 -10.99
C ALA A 119 -8.05 10.40 -9.48
N ALA A 120 -9.11 9.70 -9.06
CA ALA A 120 -9.41 9.51 -7.64
C ALA A 120 -8.26 8.86 -6.86
N LEU A 121 -7.57 7.86 -7.44
CA LEU A 121 -6.41 7.24 -6.80
C LEU A 121 -5.20 8.18 -6.73
N ALA A 122 -4.98 8.99 -7.77
CA ALA A 122 -3.91 10.00 -7.78
C ALA A 122 -4.16 11.12 -6.75
N ASP A 123 -5.41 11.59 -6.63
CA ASP A 123 -5.82 12.57 -5.63
C ASP A 123 -5.65 12.01 -4.22
N TYR A 124 -6.08 10.76 -4.01
CA TYR A 124 -5.89 10.08 -2.73
C TYR A 124 -4.41 9.95 -2.38
N ALA A 125 -3.55 9.56 -3.33
CA ALA A 125 -2.10 9.48 -3.10
C ALA A 125 -1.51 10.83 -2.67
N MET A 126 -1.90 11.94 -3.30
CA MET A 126 -1.47 13.29 -2.89
C MET A 126 -2.01 13.65 -1.50
N GLN A 127 -3.27 13.30 -1.20
CA GLN A 127 -3.86 13.55 0.11
C GLN A 127 -3.15 12.76 1.22
N LEU A 128 -2.70 11.53 0.95
CA LEU A 128 -1.91 10.75 1.91
C LEU A 128 -0.56 11.43 2.21
N MET A 129 0.08 12.04 1.21
CA MET A 129 1.32 12.79 1.40
C MET A 129 1.11 14.00 2.31
N GLU A 130 0.00 14.71 2.16
CA GLU A 130 -0.39 15.80 3.06
C GLU A 130 -0.72 15.29 4.47
N GLN A 131 -1.45 14.17 4.57
CA GLN A 131 -1.79 13.57 5.85
C GLN A 131 -0.53 13.15 6.62
N MET A 132 0.49 12.62 5.93
CA MET A 132 1.76 12.27 6.57
C MET A 132 2.48 13.52 7.13
N LYS A 133 2.46 14.64 6.40
CA LYS A 133 3.02 15.91 6.89
C LYS A 133 2.27 16.38 8.14
N TYR A 134 0.95 16.33 8.11
CA TYR A 134 0.10 16.66 9.26
C TYR A 134 0.45 15.79 10.47
N ILE A 135 0.58 14.47 10.29
CA ILE A 135 0.95 13.54 11.37
C ILE A 135 2.32 13.89 11.95
N ASN A 136 3.32 14.19 11.11
CA ASN A 136 4.66 14.58 11.56
C ASN A 136 4.63 15.87 12.41
N GLU A 137 3.87 16.87 11.98
CA GLU A 137 3.71 18.14 12.70
C GLU A 137 3.08 17.95 14.10
N HIS A 138 2.16 17.00 14.25
CA HIS A 138 1.41 16.80 15.49
C HIS A 138 1.98 15.73 16.42
N SER A 139 2.84 14.85 15.90
CA SER A 139 3.43 13.74 16.67
C SER A 139 4.91 13.91 17.01
N PHE A 140 5.54 15.02 16.57
CA PHE A 140 6.99 15.26 16.68
C PHE A 140 7.84 14.14 16.08
N ASN A 141 7.30 13.43 15.09
CA ASN A 141 8.01 12.44 14.30
C ASN A 141 8.39 13.02 12.93
N ASN A 142 9.26 12.31 12.21
CA ASN A 142 9.68 12.68 10.86
C ASN A 142 9.59 11.46 9.94
N PHE A 143 8.39 10.91 9.80
CA PHE A 143 8.14 9.81 8.87
C PHE A 143 8.20 10.30 7.43
N GLN A 144 8.96 9.57 6.62
CA GLN A 144 9.02 9.80 5.18
C GLN A 144 8.21 8.73 4.46
N MET A 145 7.38 9.16 3.53
CA MET A 145 6.54 8.25 2.76
C MET A 145 6.90 8.32 1.29
N LYS A 146 6.91 7.17 0.63
CA LYS A 146 7.00 7.07 -0.83
C LYS A 146 5.78 6.32 -1.33
N ILE A 147 5.34 6.68 -2.54
CA ILE A 147 4.16 6.07 -3.15
C ILE A 147 4.50 5.63 -4.58
N GLY A 148 4.13 4.41 -4.93
CA GLY A 148 4.16 3.88 -6.27
C GLY A 148 2.77 3.68 -6.86
N LEU A 149 2.55 4.17 -8.07
CA LEU A 149 1.31 3.98 -8.81
C LEU A 149 1.56 3.30 -10.16
N ASN A 150 0.67 2.40 -10.54
CA ASN A 150 0.62 1.84 -11.89
C ASN A 150 -0.84 1.50 -12.26
N MET A 151 -1.12 1.37 -13.54
CA MET A 151 -2.41 0.89 -14.04
C MET A 151 -2.26 -0.29 -15.00
N GLY A 152 -3.33 -1.08 -15.12
CA GLY A 152 -3.39 -2.20 -16.06
C GLY A 152 -4.35 -3.30 -15.60
N PRO A 153 -4.35 -4.46 -16.28
CA PRO A 153 -5.23 -5.56 -15.94
C PRO A 153 -4.79 -6.26 -14.64
N VAL A 154 -5.76 -6.74 -13.88
CA VAL A 154 -5.57 -7.57 -12.68
C VAL A 154 -6.67 -8.63 -12.59
N VAL A 155 -6.41 -9.66 -11.79
CA VAL A 155 -7.42 -10.62 -11.36
C VAL A 155 -7.65 -10.40 -9.87
N ALA A 156 -8.88 -10.08 -9.48
CA ALA A 156 -9.31 -10.03 -8.09
C ALA A 156 -9.92 -11.38 -7.69
N GLY A 157 -9.85 -11.75 -6.41
CA GLY A 157 -10.42 -13.02 -5.96
C GLY A 157 -10.27 -13.26 -4.48
N VAL A 158 -10.89 -14.33 -3.99
CA VAL A 158 -10.83 -14.74 -2.58
C VAL A 158 -10.14 -16.09 -2.46
N ILE A 159 -9.05 -16.14 -1.70
CA ILE A 159 -8.29 -17.37 -1.43
C ILE A 159 -8.38 -17.73 0.06
N GLY A 160 -8.50 -19.02 0.35
CA GLY A 160 -8.38 -19.58 1.71
C GLY A 160 -9.68 -20.18 2.24
N ALA A 161 -9.65 -21.48 2.55
CA ALA A 161 -10.84 -22.23 2.98
C ALA A 161 -11.34 -21.88 4.40
N ARG A 162 -10.43 -21.52 5.31
CA ARG A 162 -10.76 -21.19 6.72
C ARG A 162 -10.58 -19.72 7.07
N LYS A 163 -9.75 -19.02 6.30
CA LYS A 163 -9.43 -17.60 6.45
C LYS A 163 -9.48 -16.98 5.06
N PRO A 164 -10.69 -16.70 4.54
CA PRO A 164 -10.82 -16.13 3.21
C PRO A 164 -10.16 -14.76 3.18
N GLN A 165 -9.29 -14.55 2.20
CA GLN A 165 -8.59 -13.31 1.96
C GLN A 165 -8.93 -12.83 0.56
N TYR A 166 -9.55 -11.65 0.47
CA TYR A 166 -9.68 -10.94 -0.78
C TYR A 166 -8.35 -10.27 -1.15
N ASP A 167 -7.94 -10.38 -2.40
CA ASP A 167 -6.69 -9.82 -2.89
C ASP A 167 -6.73 -9.67 -4.42
N ILE A 168 -5.71 -8.99 -4.98
CA ILE A 168 -5.54 -8.78 -6.42
C ILE A 168 -4.18 -9.27 -6.90
N TRP A 169 -4.16 -9.91 -8.07
CA TRP A 169 -2.96 -10.46 -8.70
C TRP A 169 -2.78 -9.95 -10.11
N GLY A 170 -1.53 -9.84 -10.54
CA GLY A 170 -1.19 -9.51 -11.91
C GLY A 170 0.13 -8.77 -12.03
N ASN A 171 0.63 -8.68 -13.25
CA ASN A 171 1.84 -7.91 -13.53
C ASN A 171 1.69 -6.42 -13.13
N THR A 172 0.48 -5.86 -13.21
CA THR A 172 0.16 -4.49 -12.78
C THR A 172 0.51 -4.25 -11.31
N VAL A 173 0.16 -5.19 -10.43
CA VAL A 173 0.44 -5.15 -8.99
C VAL A 173 1.95 -5.21 -8.76
N ASN A 174 2.64 -6.12 -9.45
CA ASN A 174 4.10 -6.26 -9.36
C ASN A 174 4.81 -4.97 -9.77
N VAL A 175 4.42 -4.37 -10.90
CA VAL A 175 5.02 -3.11 -11.37
C VAL A 175 4.71 -1.96 -10.40
N SER A 176 3.49 -1.86 -9.86
CA SER A 176 3.14 -0.85 -8.85
C SER A 176 4.03 -0.97 -7.60
N SER A 177 4.22 -2.18 -7.08
CA SER A 177 5.16 -2.45 -5.97
C SER A 177 6.61 -2.08 -6.33
N ARG A 178 7.01 -2.16 -7.60
CA ARG A 178 8.32 -1.68 -8.06
C ARG A 178 8.41 -0.15 -8.12
N MET A 179 7.33 0.54 -8.47
CA MET A 179 7.29 2.01 -8.42
C MET A 179 7.44 2.51 -6.98
N ASP A 180 6.90 1.79 -6.00
CA ASP A 180 7.11 2.10 -4.58
C ASP A 180 8.54 1.76 -4.11
N SER A 181 8.98 0.52 -4.33
CA SER A 181 10.29 0.08 -3.82
C SER A 181 11.47 0.85 -4.43
N THR A 182 11.38 1.23 -5.70
CA THR A 182 12.36 2.11 -6.37
C THR A 182 12.06 3.61 -6.21
N GLY A 183 10.99 3.94 -5.50
CA GLY A 183 10.54 5.29 -5.17
C GLY A 183 11.55 6.08 -4.36
N VAL A 184 11.47 7.39 -4.52
CA VAL A 184 12.23 8.35 -3.70
C VAL A 184 11.32 8.79 -2.55
N PRO A 185 11.84 8.90 -1.31
CA PRO A 185 11.09 9.46 -0.19
C PRO A 185 10.45 10.81 -0.54
N ASP A 186 9.25 11.02 -0.03
CA ASP A 186 8.42 12.20 -0.22
C ASP A 186 8.04 12.49 -1.69
N ARG A 187 8.03 11.45 -2.54
CA ARG A 187 7.57 11.53 -3.94
C ARG A 187 6.57 10.42 -4.27
N ILE A 188 5.68 10.73 -5.22
CA ILE A 188 4.76 9.77 -5.84
C ILE A 188 5.32 9.41 -7.21
N GLN A 189 5.74 8.16 -7.39
CA GLN A 189 6.27 7.65 -8.65
C GLN A 189 5.20 6.93 -9.46
N VAL A 190 5.16 7.20 -10.76
CA VAL A 190 4.18 6.62 -11.69
C VAL A 190 4.86 6.05 -12.93
N THR A 191 4.19 5.09 -13.58
CA THR A 191 4.59 4.55 -14.89
C THR A 191 4.20 5.48 -16.03
N THR A 192 4.76 5.21 -17.23
CA THR A 192 4.46 5.99 -18.45
C THR A 192 2.97 5.95 -18.83
N ASP A 193 2.32 4.79 -18.72
CA ASP A 193 0.89 4.64 -19.06
C ASP A 193 0.01 5.52 -18.17
N LEU A 194 0.32 5.54 -16.86
CA LEU A 194 -0.41 6.38 -15.91
C LEU A 194 -0.13 7.87 -16.16
N TYR A 195 1.12 8.23 -16.49
CA TYR A 195 1.50 9.60 -16.87
C TYR A 195 0.64 10.11 -18.02
N GLN A 196 0.44 9.33 -19.08
CA GLN A 196 -0.36 9.75 -20.24
C GLN A 196 -1.80 10.09 -19.85
N VAL A 197 -2.41 9.26 -18.99
CA VAL A 197 -3.79 9.48 -18.52
C VAL A 197 -3.88 10.71 -17.61
N LEU A 198 -2.95 10.86 -16.67
CA LEU A 198 -2.97 11.97 -15.71
C LEU A 198 -2.61 13.31 -16.38
N ALA A 199 -1.64 13.33 -17.30
CA ALA A 199 -1.29 14.52 -18.05
C ALA A 199 -2.49 15.03 -18.89
N ALA A 200 -3.23 14.14 -19.54
CA ALA A 200 -4.45 14.48 -20.27
C ALA A 200 -5.57 15.05 -19.36
N LYS A 201 -5.50 14.78 -18.05
CA LYS A 201 -6.42 15.30 -17.03
C LYS A 201 -5.90 16.56 -16.33
N GLY A 202 -4.76 17.11 -16.77
CA GLY A 202 -4.21 18.36 -16.25
C GLY A 202 -3.37 18.23 -14.99
N TYR A 203 -2.94 17.01 -14.61
CA TYR A 203 -1.99 16.82 -13.52
C TYR A 203 -0.58 17.25 -13.96
N VAL A 204 0.21 17.75 -13.00
CA VAL A 204 1.60 18.14 -13.23
C VAL A 204 2.51 16.98 -12.87
N LEU A 205 3.20 16.44 -13.87
CA LEU A 205 4.16 15.35 -13.71
C LEU A 205 5.52 15.73 -14.27
N GLU A 206 6.57 15.25 -13.60
CA GLU A 206 7.96 15.48 -13.97
C GLU A 206 8.60 14.17 -14.41
N CYS A 207 9.37 14.18 -15.51
CA CYS A 207 10.11 13.00 -15.94
C CYS A 207 11.23 12.70 -14.94
N ARG A 208 11.20 11.52 -14.32
CA ARG A 208 12.29 11.02 -13.47
C ARG A 208 13.43 10.46 -14.32
N GLY A 209 13.09 9.87 -15.46
CA GLY A 209 14.01 9.15 -16.34
C GLY A 209 13.90 7.63 -16.21
N LEU A 210 14.95 6.94 -16.66
CA LEU A 210 15.02 5.49 -16.72
C LEU A 210 15.31 4.91 -15.34
N VAL A 211 14.48 3.96 -14.91
CA VAL A 211 14.64 3.20 -13.67
C VAL A 211 14.68 1.72 -14.01
N LYS A 212 15.65 1.00 -13.45
CA LYS A 212 15.76 -0.45 -13.62
C LYS A 212 14.71 -1.16 -12.77
N VAL A 213 13.79 -1.84 -13.42
CA VAL A 213 12.68 -2.58 -12.82
C VAL A 213 12.89 -4.08 -13.03
N LYS A 214 12.98 -4.82 -11.94
CA LYS A 214 13.18 -6.28 -11.96
C LYS A 214 12.06 -6.96 -12.77
N GLY A 215 12.46 -7.73 -13.80
CA GLY A 215 11.54 -8.43 -14.70
C GLY A 215 10.96 -7.59 -15.83
N LYS A 216 11.28 -6.29 -15.90
CA LYS A 216 10.86 -5.38 -16.98
C LYS A 216 12.01 -4.70 -17.73
N GLY A 217 13.22 -4.72 -17.17
CA GLY A 217 14.36 -4.00 -17.73
C GLY A 217 14.34 -2.53 -17.31
N GLU A 218 14.68 -1.63 -18.22
CA GLU A 218 14.60 -0.19 -17.95
C GLU A 218 13.21 0.34 -18.31
N MET A 219 12.64 1.14 -17.42
CA MET A 219 11.35 1.78 -17.61
C MET A 219 11.48 3.28 -17.40
N THR A 220 10.91 4.07 -18.31
CA THR A 220 10.72 5.50 -18.07
C THR A 220 9.64 5.70 -17.02
N THR A 221 9.95 6.53 -16.02
CA THR A 221 9.09 6.81 -14.87
C THR A 221 8.95 8.30 -14.66
N TYR A 222 7.91 8.69 -13.94
CA TYR A 222 7.55 10.08 -13.69
C TYR A 222 7.23 10.29 -12.23
N PHE A 223 7.40 11.51 -11.74
CA PHE A 223 6.89 11.94 -10.45
C PHE A 223 5.62 12.73 -10.62
N LEU A 224 4.57 12.36 -9.88
CA LEU A 224 3.36 13.15 -9.76
C LEU A 224 3.60 14.26 -8.73
N ASN A 225 3.50 15.52 -9.15
CA ASN A 225 3.86 16.68 -8.33
C ASN A 225 2.62 17.49 -7.89
N ALA A 226 1.59 17.62 -8.73
CA ALA A 226 0.39 18.39 -8.38
C ALA A 226 -0.86 17.95 -9.18
N GLY A 227 -2.04 18.24 -8.62
CA GLY A 227 -3.34 18.03 -9.24
C GLY A 227 -3.77 19.15 -10.21
N PRO A 228 -4.83 18.93 -10.99
CA PRO A 228 -5.37 19.93 -11.90
C PRO A 228 -5.84 21.18 -11.16
N GLY A 229 -5.45 22.36 -11.65
CA GLY A 229 -5.82 23.65 -11.06
C GLY A 229 -4.91 24.15 -9.94
N VAL A 230 -3.90 23.38 -9.54
CA VAL A 230 -2.85 23.85 -8.63
C VAL A 230 -1.72 24.47 -9.48
N PRO A 231 -1.40 25.77 -9.33
CA PRO A 231 -0.27 26.35 -10.07
C PRO A 231 1.01 25.61 -9.67
N PRO A 232 1.91 25.30 -10.63
CA PRO A 232 3.16 24.64 -10.30
C PRO A 232 3.92 25.49 -9.29
N ALA A 233 4.30 24.89 -8.15
CA ALA A 233 5.17 25.53 -7.17
C ALA A 233 6.44 25.98 -7.92
N GLY A 234 6.59 27.29 -8.06
CA GLY A 234 7.53 27.89 -9.01
C GLY A 234 8.96 27.38 -8.85
N GLY A 235 9.54 26.93 -9.97
CA GLY A 235 10.97 26.75 -10.09
C GLY A 235 11.67 28.09 -9.84
N GLY A 236 12.56 28.11 -8.85
CA GLY A 236 13.26 29.31 -8.41
C GLY A 236 14.14 29.90 -9.52
N ALA A 237 13.72 31.03 -10.08
CA ALA A 237 14.62 31.97 -10.71
C ALA A 237 15.24 32.85 -9.62
N GLN A 238 16.57 32.78 -9.48
CA GLN A 238 17.35 33.60 -8.55
C GLN A 238 17.20 35.09 -8.88
N GLY A 239 16.50 35.82 -8.03
CA GLY A 239 16.54 37.28 -7.95
C GLY A 239 17.24 37.70 -6.66
N LYS A 240 18.46 38.24 -6.77
CA LYS A 240 19.21 38.83 -5.64
C LYS A 240 18.38 39.96 -5.01
N GLN A 241 17.87 39.76 -3.80
CA GLN A 241 17.48 40.85 -2.92
C GLN A 241 18.39 40.86 -1.70
N HIS A 242 19.07 41.99 -1.55
CA HIS A 242 19.88 42.38 -0.42
C HIS A 242 19.02 42.33 0.85
N ARG A 243 19.37 41.49 1.82
CA ARG A 243 18.82 41.54 3.18
C ARG A 243 19.92 41.99 4.11
N ASP A 244 19.63 43.01 4.89
CA ASP A 244 20.45 43.49 6.00
C ASP A 244 20.67 42.37 7.04
N PRO A 245 21.78 42.39 7.79
CA PRO A 245 22.10 41.35 8.77
C PRO A 245 21.16 41.43 10.00
N PRO A 246 20.86 40.29 10.66
CA PRO A 246 20.08 40.29 11.89
C PRO A 246 20.92 40.73 13.10
N ASP A 247 20.26 41.43 14.02
CA ASP A 247 20.81 41.89 15.29
C ASP A 247 21.28 40.74 16.21
N PRO A 248 22.25 40.99 17.11
CA PRO A 248 22.75 39.98 18.04
C PRO A 248 21.77 39.69 19.20
N PRO A 249 21.78 38.47 19.76
CA PRO A 249 20.88 38.09 20.85
C PRO A 249 21.32 38.66 22.21
N ALA A 250 20.33 39.06 23.02
CA ALA A 250 20.51 39.48 24.41
C ALA A 250 20.70 38.28 25.37
N PRO A 251 21.38 38.46 26.53
CA PRO A 251 21.82 37.37 27.39
C PRO A 251 20.71 36.81 28.29
N GLY A 252 20.79 35.51 28.57
CA GLY A 252 19.74 34.72 29.22
C GLY A 252 19.75 34.64 30.75
N LEU A 253 18.78 33.86 31.26
CA LEU A 253 18.67 33.31 32.63
C LEU A 253 17.35 32.49 32.74
N PRO A 254 17.19 31.59 33.74
CA PRO A 254 17.77 30.27 33.88
C PRO A 254 16.76 29.12 33.64
N LEU A 255 17.30 27.91 33.51
CA LEU A 255 16.58 26.64 33.37
C LEU A 255 15.74 26.32 34.61
N GLY A 256 14.43 26.18 34.43
CA GLY A 256 13.49 25.60 35.40
C GLY A 256 12.83 24.37 34.80
N GLY A 257 13.03 23.21 35.44
CA GLY A 257 12.48 21.93 35.01
C GLY A 257 10.95 21.90 35.06
N GLY A 258 10.37 21.24 34.07
CA GLY A 258 8.95 20.93 34.00
C GLY A 258 8.74 19.68 33.15
N GLY A 259 8.25 18.61 33.79
CA GLY A 259 7.95 17.34 33.14
C GLY A 259 6.90 17.50 32.03
N ALA A 260 7.02 16.67 31.01
CA ALA A 260 6.06 16.58 29.93
C ALA A 260 4.67 16.18 30.49
N PRO A 261 3.57 16.80 30.04
CA PRO A 261 2.23 16.41 30.45
C PRO A 261 1.82 15.08 29.79
N PRO A 262 0.94 14.28 30.43
CA PRO A 262 0.49 13.01 29.88
C PRO A 262 -0.43 13.21 28.67
N PHE A 263 -0.19 12.42 27.62
CA PHE A 263 -1.08 12.31 26.46
C PHE A 263 -2.49 11.89 26.89
N LYS A 264 -3.50 12.68 26.52
CA LYS A 264 -4.92 12.30 26.64
C LYS A 264 -5.31 11.43 25.45
N CYS A 265 -5.38 10.13 25.70
CA CYS A 265 -5.96 9.13 24.81
C CYS A 265 -7.44 9.48 24.51
N LYS A 266 -7.77 9.72 23.24
CA LYS A 266 -9.17 9.64 22.77
C LYS A 266 -9.58 8.18 22.83
N LYS A 267 -10.47 7.85 23.77
CA LYS A 267 -11.09 6.52 23.90
C LYS A 267 -12.01 6.23 22.71
N ASN A 268 -12.02 4.94 22.37
CA ASN A 268 -12.99 4.17 21.60
C ASN A 268 -12.69 3.99 20.11
N HIS A 269 -11.99 2.90 19.80
CA HIS A 269 -12.51 1.86 18.92
C HIS A 269 -11.79 0.54 19.28
N GLU A 270 -12.50 -0.41 19.88
CA GLU A 270 -12.02 -1.79 20.00
C GLU A 270 -11.96 -2.39 18.59
N VAL A 271 -10.76 -2.47 18.03
CA VAL A 271 -10.47 -3.25 16.83
C VAL A 271 -9.66 -4.46 17.28
N THR A 272 -10.31 -5.63 17.27
CA THR A 272 -9.67 -6.91 17.55
C THR A 272 -8.61 -7.21 16.49
N PHE A 273 -7.34 -7.08 16.85
CA PHE A 273 -6.21 -7.43 16.00
C PHE A 273 -6.10 -8.94 15.84
N ILE A 274 -6.28 -9.43 14.61
CA ILE A 274 -5.86 -10.78 14.24
C ILE A 274 -4.43 -10.68 13.72
N PHE A 275 -3.45 -10.85 14.62
CA PHE A 275 -2.06 -11.13 14.28
C PHE A 275 -1.96 -12.53 13.67
N PHE A 276 -1.45 -12.68 12.44
CA PHE A 276 -0.93 -13.97 11.99
C PHE A 276 0.39 -13.80 11.21
N PRO A 277 1.49 -14.42 11.69
CA PRO A 277 2.81 -14.31 11.11
C PRO A 277 3.02 -15.43 10.09
N PHE A 278 2.70 -15.22 8.82
CA PHE A 278 3.08 -16.19 7.76
C PHE A 278 3.22 -15.50 6.40
N PHE A 279 4.13 -14.52 6.29
CA PHE A 279 4.62 -14.10 4.97
C PHE A 279 6.13 -13.74 4.94
N PHE A 280 6.85 -13.95 6.04
CA PHE A 280 8.29 -13.68 6.12
C PHE A 280 9.16 -14.70 5.34
N SER A 281 8.61 -15.86 4.97
CA SER A 281 9.38 -16.93 4.32
C SER A 281 9.50 -16.82 2.79
N PHE A 282 8.73 -15.94 2.13
CA PHE A 282 8.82 -15.78 0.66
C PHE A 282 9.81 -14.68 0.21
N PHE A 283 10.26 -13.81 1.12
CA PHE A 283 11.15 -12.68 0.79
C PHE A 283 12.63 -12.93 1.13
N LEU A 284 12.94 -13.86 2.04
CA LEU A 284 14.32 -14.08 2.50
C LEU A 284 15.17 -15.02 1.61
N ASN A 285 14.58 -15.79 0.70
CA ASN A 285 15.34 -16.59 -0.28
C ASN A 285 15.80 -15.78 -1.51
N PHE A 286 15.65 -14.44 -1.49
CA PHE A 286 16.04 -13.55 -2.58
C PHE A 286 17.43 -12.87 -2.39
N LEU A 287 18.13 -13.14 -1.28
CA LEU A 287 19.49 -12.66 -1.02
C LEU A 287 20.39 -13.85 -0.68
N GLY A 288 20.93 -14.51 -1.71
CA GLY A 288 21.76 -15.70 -1.58
C GLY A 288 23.08 -15.46 -0.84
N LEU A 289 23.10 -15.71 0.46
CA LEU A 289 24.31 -15.92 1.26
C LEU A 289 24.04 -17.02 2.31
N GLY A 290 24.75 -18.15 2.21
CA GLY A 290 24.79 -19.18 3.25
C GLY A 290 24.85 -20.60 2.70
N GLY A 291 26.06 -21.14 2.54
CA GLY A 291 26.29 -22.52 2.12
C GLY A 291 26.40 -23.52 3.28
N ALA A 292 26.23 -24.81 2.89
CA ALA A 292 26.57 -26.07 3.57
C ALA A 292 25.54 -26.70 4.55
N PRO A 293 25.57 -28.03 4.78
CA PRO A 293 25.91 -29.16 3.91
C PRO A 293 24.77 -30.21 3.78
N VAL A 294 24.92 -31.15 2.84
CA VAL A 294 23.94 -32.20 2.46
C VAL A 294 24.05 -33.45 3.37
N PRO A 295 22.94 -34.02 3.88
CA PRO A 295 22.91 -35.39 4.42
C PRO A 295 22.28 -36.41 3.44
N PRO A 296 22.53 -37.72 3.63
CA PRO A 296 22.47 -38.72 2.56
C PRO A 296 21.06 -39.24 2.23
N SER A 297 20.97 -39.78 1.01
CA SER A 297 19.82 -40.32 0.28
C SER A 297 19.12 -41.53 0.94
N LEU A 298 17.79 -41.52 0.92
CA LEU A 298 16.91 -42.68 1.13
C LEU A 298 16.33 -43.19 -0.21
N PRO A 299 16.02 -44.49 -0.34
CA PRO A 299 15.70 -45.15 -1.62
C PRO A 299 14.25 -44.91 -2.10
N PRO A 300 13.95 -45.12 -3.40
CA PRO A 300 12.65 -44.79 -3.96
C PRO A 300 11.59 -45.91 -3.75
N PRO A 301 10.29 -45.56 -3.66
CA PRO A 301 9.19 -46.53 -3.66
C PRO A 301 8.78 -46.95 -5.10
N PRO A 302 8.03 -48.05 -5.26
CA PRO A 302 7.84 -48.73 -6.54
C PRO A 302 6.81 -48.07 -7.47
N GLN A 303 7.02 -48.31 -8.77
CA GLN A 303 6.27 -47.77 -9.90
C GLN A 303 4.94 -48.51 -10.14
N HIS A 304 3.85 -47.75 -10.29
CA HIS A 304 2.70 -48.16 -11.11
C HIS A 304 2.27 -47.02 -12.05
N ARG A 305 1.97 -47.42 -13.29
CA ARG A 305 1.74 -46.60 -14.49
C ARG A 305 0.21 -46.44 -14.74
N PRO A 306 -0.27 -45.69 -15.75
CA PRO A 306 -0.82 -44.34 -15.61
C PRO A 306 -2.31 -44.23 -15.98
N GLU A 307 -3.00 -43.21 -15.46
CA GLU A 307 -4.25 -42.70 -16.04
C GLU A 307 -4.06 -41.29 -16.60
N VAL A 308 -4.76 -41.07 -17.71
CA VAL A 308 -4.59 -40.01 -18.71
C VAL A 308 -5.46 -38.81 -18.33
N LEU A 309 -4.91 -37.59 -18.31
CA LEU A 309 -5.69 -36.36 -18.50
C LEU A 309 -4.84 -35.16 -18.96
N CYS A 310 -5.18 -34.73 -20.19
CA CYS A 310 -5.15 -33.42 -20.87
C CYS A 310 -4.09 -32.32 -20.55
N PRO A 311 -3.51 -31.65 -21.58
CA PRO A 311 -2.40 -30.72 -21.44
C PRO A 311 -2.83 -29.25 -21.43
N MET A 312 -2.58 -28.52 -20.35
CA MET A 312 -2.23 -27.07 -20.37
C MET A 312 -1.59 -26.68 -19.03
N CYS A 313 -0.37 -27.15 -18.80
CA CYS A 313 0.56 -26.54 -17.85
C CYS A 313 1.77 -26.07 -18.65
N VAL A 314 1.88 -24.75 -18.85
CA VAL A 314 3.09 -24.14 -19.37
C VAL A 314 4.16 -24.24 -18.29
N GLN A 315 5.24 -24.93 -18.66
CA GLN A 315 6.47 -25.12 -17.88
C GLN A 315 7.10 -23.77 -17.53
N ILE A 316 7.28 -23.50 -16.24
CA ILE A 316 8.37 -22.64 -15.77
C ILE A 316 9.55 -23.58 -15.53
N ASN A 317 10.40 -23.71 -16.56
CA ASN A 317 11.69 -24.36 -16.40
C ASN A 317 12.67 -23.40 -15.71
N TYR A 318 13.37 -23.98 -14.74
CA TYR A 318 14.47 -23.44 -13.97
C TYR A 318 15.60 -22.91 -14.84
N ILE A 319 16.14 -21.73 -14.49
CA ILE A 319 17.55 -21.39 -14.17
C ILE A 319 17.62 -19.88 -13.97
#